data_AF-A0A7Y0L329-F1
#
_entry.id   AF-A0A7Y0L329-F1
#
_cell.length_a   1.000
_cell.length_b   1.000
_cell.length_c   1.000
_cell.angle_alpha   90.00
_cell.angle_beta   90.00
_cell.angle_gamma   90.00
#
_symmetry.space_group_name_H-M   'P 1'
#
loop_
_entity.id
_entity.type
_entity.pdbx_description
1 polymer ?
#
loop_
_entity_poly.entity_id
_entity_poly.type
_entity_poly.pdbx_seq_one_letter_code
_entity_poly.pdbx_strand_id
1 'polypeptide(L)' 'MHSDSWREMVSKVSAICVTGQFKRLQRELEELYRRAGLPQPAVQAYQDALLSLLAEEDEPISIQLH' A
#
# COMPACT_ATOMS: atom_id res chain seq x y z
N MET A 1 8.57 13.75 21.84
CA MET A 1 8.41 14.33 20.50
C MET A 1 8.35 13.27 19.38
N HIS A 2 7.77 12.08 19.62
CA HIS A 2 7.52 11.09 18.55
C HIS A 2 6.03 10.77 18.37
N SER A 3 5.15 11.24 19.26
CA SER A 3 3.72 10.90 19.25
C SER A 3 2.99 11.42 18.01
N ASP A 4 3.41 12.57 17.51
CA ASP A 4 2.68 13.28 16.46
C ASP A 4 2.96 12.62 15.10
N SER A 5 4.21 12.19 14.87
CA SER A 5 4.61 11.40 13.70
C SER A 5 3.94 10.02 13.64
N TRP A 6 3.78 9.33 14.79
CA TRP A 6 3.07 8.04 14.81
C TRP A 6 1.57 8.19 14.55
N ARG A 7 0.93 9.25 15.05
CA ARG A 7 -0.48 9.53 14.77
C ARG A 7 -0.70 9.83 13.29
N GLU A 8 0.17 10.64 12.69
CA GLU A 8 0.12 10.94 11.26
C GLU A 8 0.26 9.66 10.42
N MET A 9 1.23 8.80 10.75
CA MET A 9 1.44 7.53 10.05
C MET A 9 0.21 6.60 10.17
N VAL A 10 -0.35 6.46 11.37
CA VAL A 10 -1.57 5.66 11.59
C VAL A 10 -2.74 6.24 10.79
N SER A 11 -2.87 7.57 10.73
CA SER A 11 -3.90 8.22 9.94
C SER A 11 -3.74 7.93 8.44
N LYS A 12 -2.52 8.02 7.90
CA LYS A 12 -2.22 7.69 6.50
C LYS A 12 -2.58 6.24 6.17
N VAL A 13 -2.06 5.28 6.95
CA VAL A 13 -2.34 3.85 6.75
C VAL A 13 -3.85 3.58 6.80
N SER A 14 -4.55 4.14 7.77
CA SER A 14 -6.00 3.97 7.93
C SER A 14 -6.77 4.52 6.73
N ALA A 15 -6.36 5.69 6.22
CA ALA A 15 -6.97 6.30 5.04
C ALA A 15 -6.77 5.44 3.80
N ILE A 16 -5.57 4.93 3.57
CA ILE A 16 -5.25 4.05 2.43
C ILE A 16 -6.08 2.77 2.48
N CYS A 17 -6.12 2.07 3.62
CA CYS A 17 -6.77 0.76 3.75
C CYS A 17 -8.28 0.77 3.48
N VAL A 18 -8.96 1.92 3.63
CA VAL A 18 -10.39 2.02 3.36
C VAL A 18 -10.71 2.32 1.88
N THR A 19 -9.72 2.76 1.09
CA THR A 19 -9.91 3.15 -0.31
C THR A 19 -10.30 1.96 -1.20
N GLY A 20 -11.01 2.28 -2.29
CA GLY A 20 -11.30 1.30 -3.35
C GLY A 20 -10.04 0.87 -4.11
N GLN A 21 -9.05 1.75 -4.26
CA GLN A 21 -7.78 1.45 -4.93
C GLN A 21 -7.02 0.36 -4.17
N PHE A 22 -6.82 0.54 -2.86
CA PHE A 22 -6.21 -0.46 -2.00
C PHE A 22 -6.91 -1.82 -2.09
N LYS A 23 -8.25 -1.84 -1.93
CA LYS A 23 -9.04 -3.07 -1.95
C LYS A 23 -9.00 -3.79 -3.30
N ARG A 24 -8.76 -3.09 -4.42
CA ARG A 24 -8.61 -3.70 -5.74
C ARG A 24 -7.21 -4.28 -5.90
N LEU A 25 -6.18 -3.46 -5.65
CA LEU A 25 -4.78 -3.88 -5.75
C LEU A 25 -4.48 -5.09 -4.85
N GLN A 26 -4.96 -5.06 -3.60
CA GLN A 26 -4.82 -6.17 -2.67
C GLN A 26 -5.44 -7.48 -3.21
N ARG A 27 -6.61 -7.43 -3.88
CA ARG A 27 -7.24 -8.63 -4.46
C ARG A 27 -6.47 -9.14 -5.67
N GLU A 28 -6.04 -8.24 -6.54
CA GLU A 28 -5.28 -8.57 -7.75
C GLU A 28 -3.94 -9.23 -7.39
N LEU A 29 -3.21 -8.67 -6.42
CA LEU A 29 -1.97 -9.25 -5.89
C LEU A 29 -2.22 -10.58 -5.18
N GLU A 30 -3.30 -10.70 -4.38
CA GLU A 30 -3.60 -11.97 -3.70
C GLU A 30 -3.89 -13.08 -4.71
N GLU A 31 -4.64 -12.80 -5.77
CA GLU A 31 -4.91 -13.77 -6.83
C GLU A 31 -3.62 -14.16 -7.57
N LEU A 32 -2.77 -13.17 -7.89
CA LEU A 32 -1.47 -13.40 -8.51
C LEU A 32 -0.57 -14.29 -7.64
N TYR A 33 -0.43 -13.98 -6.36
CA TYR A 33 0.41 -14.71 -5.41
C TYR A 33 -0.11 -16.11 -5.15
N ARG A 34 -1.43 -16.27 -5.08
CA ARG A 34 -2.06 -17.60 -4.97
C ARG A 34 -1.74 -18.46 -6.20
N ARG A 35 -1.83 -17.89 -7.41
CA ARG A 35 -1.50 -18.61 -8.66
C ARG A 35 -0.03 -18.97 -8.78
N ALA A 36 0.85 -18.11 -8.26
CA ALA A 36 2.28 -18.35 -8.24
C ALA A 36 2.75 -19.29 -7.10
N GLY A 37 1.84 -19.72 -6.21
CA GLY A 37 2.16 -20.66 -5.13
C GLY A 37 2.95 -20.04 -3.98
N LEU A 38 2.86 -18.72 -3.79
CA LEU A 38 3.56 -18.05 -2.68
C LEU A 38 2.91 -18.41 -1.33
N PRO A 39 3.71 -18.49 -0.25
CA PRO A 39 3.18 -18.69 1.09
C PRO A 39 2.42 -17.44 1.57
N GLN A 40 1.28 -17.65 2.23
CA GLN A 40 0.47 -16.58 2.81
C GLN A 40 0.11 -15.44 1.83
N PRO A 41 -0.49 -15.76 0.66
CA PRO A 41 -0.72 -14.79 -0.41
C PRO A 41 -1.53 -13.57 0.02
N ALA A 42 -2.49 -13.73 0.94
CA ALA A 42 -3.28 -12.62 1.47
C ALA A 42 -2.46 -11.64 2.30
N VAL A 43 -1.51 -12.12 3.11
CA VAL A 43 -0.66 -11.26 3.96
C VAL A 43 0.32 -10.47 3.09
N GLN A 44 0.96 -11.15 2.14
CA GLN A 44 1.88 -10.50 1.21
C GLN A 44 1.16 -9.47 0.35
N ALA A 45 0.00 -9.81 -0.21
CA ALA A 45 -0.78 -8.88 -1.01
C ALA A 45 -1.24 -7.64 -0.23
N TYR A 46 -1.60 -7.81 1.05
CA TYR A 46 -1.95 -6.68 1.93
C TYR A 46 -0.75 -5.76 2.17
N GLN A 47 0.42 -6.34 2.49
CA GLN A 47 1.65 -5.59 2.74
C GLN A 47 2.11 -4.84 1.49
N ASP A 48 2.16 -5.52 0.36
CA ASP A 48 2.64 -4.94 -0.90
C ASP A 48 1.67 -3.87 -1.40
N ALA A 49 0.35 -4.09 -1.34
CA ALA A 49 -0.61 -3.06 -1.73
C ALA A 49 -0.52 -1.81 -0.84
N LEU A 50 -0.28 -1.96 0.47
CA LEU A 50 -0.12 -0.83 1.38
C LEU A 50 1.19 -0.08 1.10
N LEU A 51 2.29 -0.81 0.91
CA LEU A 51 3.60 -0.23 0.61
C LEU A 51 3.61 0.50 -0.74
N SER A 52 3.00 -0.06 -1.78
CA SER A 52 2.87 0.60 -3.08
C SER A 52 2.16 1.95 -2.97
N LEU A 53 1.03 2.00 -2.25
CA LEU A 53 0.25 3.23 -2.11
C LEU A 53 0.91 4.26 -1.18
N LEU A 54 1.62 3.81 -0.14
CA LEU A 54 2.45 4.71 0.66
C LEU A 54 3.59 5.33 -0.16
N ALA A 55 4.23 4.54 -1.03
CA ALA A 55 5.28 5.03 -1.91
C ALA A 55 4.74 6.03 -2.96
N GLU A 56 3.54 5.80 -3.50
CA GLU A 56 2.86 6.75 -4.41
C GLU A 56 2.56 8.09 -3.73
N GLU A 57 2.18 8.11 -2.44
CA GLU A 57 1.93 9.35 -1.70
C GLU A 57 3.22 10.10 -1.32
N ASP A 58 4.32 9.37 -1.11
CA ASP A 58 5.62 9.94 -0.73
C ASP A 58 6.47 10.37 -1.95
N GLU A 59 6.06 10.05 -3.19
CA GLU A 59 6.68 10.57 -4.42
C GLU A 59 6.30 12.06 -4.64
N PRO A 60 7.24 13.02 -4.53
CA PRO A 60 6.99 14.36 -5.05
C PRO A 60 6.88 14.25 -6.57
N ILE A 61 5.75 14.71 -7.15
CA ILE A 61 5.52 14.78 -8.60
C ILE A 61 6.70 15.52 -9.26
N SER A 62 7.71 14.75 -9.69
CA SER A 62 8.87 15.25 -10.40
C SER A 62 8.78 14.74 -11.82
N ILE A 63 7.73 15.17 -12.51
CA ILE A 63 7.71 15.10 -13.97
C ILE A 63 8.47 16.34 -14.48
N GLN A 64 9.80 16.26 -14.50
CA GLN A 64 10.59 17.05 -15.44
C GLN A 64 10.88 16.16 -16.65
N LEU A 65 9.95 16.18 -17.60
CA LEU A 65 10.24 15.83 -18.98
C LEU A 65 11.09 16.97 -19.56
N HIS A 66 12.37 16.69 -19.80
CA HIS A 66 13.24 17.48 -20.66
C HIS A 66 13.34 16.83 -22.03
#